data_AF-A0A6G0A0H2-F1
#
_entry.id   AF-A0A6G0A0H2-F1
#
_cell.length_a   1.000
_cell.length_b   1.000
_cell.length_c   1.000
_cell.angle_alpha   90.00
_cell.angle_beta   90.00
_cell.angle_gamma   90.00
#
_symmetry.space_group_name_H-M   'P 1'
#
loop_
_entity.id
_entity.type
_entity.pdbx_description
1 polymer ?
#
loop_
_entity_poly.entity_id
_entity_poly.type
_entity_poly.pdbx_seq_one_letter_code
_entity_poly.pdbx_strand_id
1 'polypeptide(L)'
;MQKKLIVSLVIALAILSSLIVGAVAGRIWFAPPSLMKTVVNSQTILTALRDQGFLVTQTFIFDQPVTIQRTTGSAFRDFFVGQTVEARGTMEANLGIDLARLQADDVTLSATEITVRIPAPTLFNTRLVGP
;
A
#
# COMPACT_ATOMS: atom_id res chain seq x y z
N MET A 1 -62.43 4.60 -49.63
CA MET A 1 -61.53 3.79 -48.76
C MET A 1 -60.11 4.35 -48.65
N GLN A 2 -59.50 4.86 -49.73
CA GLN A 2 -58.08 5.29 -49.73
C GLN A 2 -57.72 6.42 -48.74
N LYS A 3 -58.60 7.41 -48.52
CA LYS A 3 -58.33 8.52 -47.57
C LYS A 3 -58.16 8.04 -46.12
N LYS A 4 -58.90 6.99 -45.70
CA LYS A 4 -58.77 6.42 -44.34
C LYS A 4 -57.44 5.67 -44.16
N LEU A 5 -56.96 5.01 -45.22
CA LEU A 5 -55.66 4.32 -45.26
C LEU A 5 -54.48 5.30 -45.18
N ILE A 6 -54.56 6.44 -45.88
CA ILE A 6 -53.51 7.47 -45.84
C ILE A 6 -53.43 8.10 -44.44
N VAL A 7 -54.58 8.39 -43.81
CA VAL A 7 -54.62 8.96 -42.45
C VAL A 7 -54.06 7.96 -41.42
N SER A 8 -54.38 6.67 -41.51
CA SER A 8 -53.80 5.66 -40.60
C SER A 8 -52.29 5.50 -40.79
N LEU A 9 -51.78 5.63 -42.02
CA LEU A 9 -50.35 5.56 -42.31
C LEU A 9 -49.59 6.74 -41.69
N VAL A 10 -50.13 7.96 -41.80
CA VAL A 10 -49.51 9.16 -41.23
C VAL A 10 -49.48 9.08 -39.70
N ILE A 11 -50.54 8.58 -39.07
CA ILE A 11 -50.58 8.38 -37.61
C ILE A 11 -49.57 7.32 -37.18
N ALA A 12 -49.48 6.20 -37.89
CA ALA A 12 -48.51 5.16 -37.59
C ALA A 12 -47.06 5.66 -37.72
N LEU A 13 -46.79 6.48 -38.74
CA LEU A 13 -45.46 7.08 -38.95
C LEU A 13 -45.11 8.09 -37.84
N ALA A 14 -46.07 8.88 -37.40
CA ALA A 14 -45.89 9.84 -36.30
C ALA A 14 -45.54 9.11 -34.99
N ILE A 15 -46.28 8.03 -34.66
CA ILE A 15 -46.02 7.21 -33.47
C ILE A 15 -44.66 6.53 -33.54
N LEU A 16 -44.30 5.98 -34.71
CA LEU A 16 -43.00 5.32 -34.89
C LEU A 16 -41.85 6.32 -34.71
N SER A 17 -42.00 7.53 -35.25
CA SER A 17 -40.98 8.58 -35.15
C SER A 17 -40.77 9.05 -33.70
N SER A 18 -41.84 9.21 -32.92
CA SER A 18 -41.73 9.61 -31.51
C SER A 18 -41.08 8.52 -30.66
N LEU A 19 -41.35 7.25 -30.96
CA LEU A 19 -40.78 6.12 -30.24
C LEU A 19 -39.27 5.97 -30.50
N ILE A 20 -38.83 6.22 -31.74
CA ILE A 20 -37.40 6.23 -32.10
C ILE A 20 -36.68 7.38 -31.38
N VAL A 21 -37.24 8.59 -31.41
CA VAL A 21 -36.65 9.76 -30.73
C VAL A 21 -36.56 9.52 -29.23
N GLY A 22 -37.62 8.98 -28.62
CA GLY A 22 -37.62 8.62 -27.19
C GLY A 22 -36.57 7.57 -26.83
N ALA A 23 -36.41 6.54 -27.66
CA ALA A 23 -35.40 5.49 -27.45
C ALA A 23 -33.96 6.02 -27.56
N VAL A 24 -33.69 6.89 -28.54
CA VAL A 24 -32.37 7.51 -28.72
C VAL A 24 -32.05 8.47 -27.58
N ALA A 25 -32.99 9.35 -27.22
CA ALA A 25 -32.82 10.30 -26.11
C ALA A 25 -32.63 9.57 -24.78
N GLY A 26 -33.42 8.52 -24.52
CA GLY A 26 -33.27 7.67 -23.35
C GLY A 26 -31.90 7.00 -23.30
N ARG A 27 -31.41 6.45 -24.42
CA ARG A 27 -30.09 5.82 -24.45
C ARG A 27 -28.95 6.80 -24.14
N ILE A 28 -29.06 8.06 -24.57
CA ILE A 28 -28.04 9.08 -24.29
C ILE A 28 -28.11 9.54 -22.83
N TRP A 29 -29.31 9.71 -22.27
CA TRP A 29 -29.49 10.17 -20.89
C TRP A 29 -29.14 9.11 -19.85
N PHE A 30 -29.49 7.84 -20.13
CA PHE A 30 -29.18 6.70 -19.28
C PHE A 30 -27.87 6.02 -19.67
N ALA A 31 -27.09 6.58 -20.60
CA ALA A 31 -25.74 6.11 -20.83
C ALA A 31 -24.95 6.29 -19.53
N PRO A 32 -24.41 5.21 -18.94
CA PRO A 32 -23.57 5.34 -17.78
C PRO A 32 -22.41 6.28 -18.15
N PRO A 33 -22.06 7.25 -17.27
CA PRO A 33 -20.92 8.12 -17.53
C PRO A 33 -19.74 7.21 -17.85
N SER A 34 -19.12 7.44 -19.01
CA SER A 34 -17.97 6.68 -19.48
C SER A 34 -17.01 6.56 -18.30
N LEU A 35 -16.80 5.34 -17.82
CA LEU A 35 -15.90 5.04 -16.70
C LEU A 35 -14.64 5.86 -16.93
N MET A 36 -14.46 6.91 -16.12
CA MET A 36 -13.25 7.72 -16.17
C MET A 36 -12.12 6.70 -16.07
N LYS A 37 -11.36 6.52 -17.17
CA LYS A 37 -10.19 5.67 -17.13
C LYS A 37 -9.32 6.29 -16.04
N THR A 38 -9.24 5.61 -14.90
CA THR A 38 -8.34 6.00 -13.83
C THR A 38 -6.95 5.92 -14.43
N VAL A 39 -6.43 7.06 -14.88
CA VAL A 39 -5.06 7.14 -15.40
C VAL A 39 -4.19 7.01 -14.17
N VAL A 40 -3.76 5.78 -13.89
CA VAL A 40 -2.80 5.48 -12.84
C VAL A 40 -1.49 6.12 -13.26
N ASN A 41 -1.22 7.30 -12.70
CA ASN A 41 0.01 8.05 -12.94
C ASN A 41 1.07 7.63 -11.90
N SER A 42 2.36 7.71 -12.24
CA SER A 42 3.48 7.42 -11.35
C SER A 42 3.35 8.17 -10.03
N GLN A 43 2.82 9.40 -10.09
CA GLN A 43 2.58 10.21 -8.92
C GLN A 43 1.56 9.58 -7.95
N THR A 44 0.48 8.97 -8.46
CA THR A 44 -0.53 8.30 -7.63
C THR A 44 0.03 7.05 -6.98
N ILE A 45 0.85 6.28 -7.70
CA ILE A 45 1.55 5.11 -7.16
C ILE A 45 2.56 5.54 -6.10
N LEU A 46 3.33 6.58 -6.37
CA LEU A 46 4.32 7.11 -5.44
C LEU A 46 3.66 7.61 -4.15
N THR A 47 2.54 8.35 -4.24
CA THR A 47 1.78 8.77 -3.07
C THR A 47 1.29 7.57 -2.27
N ALA A 48 0.69 6.56 -2.92
CA ALA A 48 0.21 5.36 -2.23
C ALA A 48 1.33 4.57 -1.54
N LEU A 49 2.53 4.49 -2.13
CA LEU A 49 3.69 3.85 -1.52
C LEU A 49 4.25 4.65 -0.34
N ARG A 50 4.32 5.97 -0.46
CA ARG A 50 4.79 6.85 0.62
C ARG A 50 3.86 6.84 1.83
N ASP A 51 2.55 6.75 1.59
CA ASP A 51 1.55 6.67 2.67
C ASP A 51 1.68 5.38 3.51
N GLN A 52 2.29 4.31 2.96
CA GLN A 52 2.61 3.11 3.73
C GLN A 52 3.84 3.25 4.63
N GLY A 53 4.63 4.32 4.48
CA GLY A 53 5.75 4.63 5.36
C GLY A 53 6.92 3.66 5.21
N PHE A 54 7.15 2.81 6.22
CA PHE A 54 8.34 1.97 6.31
C PHE A 54 8.01 0.49 6.12
N LEU A 55 8.61 -0.13 5.10
CA LEU A 55 8.43 -1.55 4.81
C LEU A 55 9.51 -2.37 5.52
N VAL A 56 9.14 -3.08 6.60
CA VAL A 56 10.05 -4.03 7.25
C VAL A 56 10.28 -5.23 6.34
N THR A 57 11.55 -5.56 6.07
CA THR A 57 11.91 -6.64 5.14
C THR A 57 12.60 -7.81 5.83
N GLN A 58 13.38 -7.54 6.88
CA GLN A 58 14.15 -8.55 7.60
C GLN A 58 14.17 -8.21 9.09
N THR A 59 14.08 -9.23 9.92
CA THR A 59 14.20 -9.13 11.38
C THR A 59 15.32 -10.04 11.85
N PHE A 60 16.29 -9.49 12.56
CA PHE A 60 17.37 -10.24 13.18
C PHE A 60 17.20 -10.24 14.69
N ILE A 61 17.49 -11.38 15.31
CA ILE A 61 17.44 -11.57 16.76
C ILE A 61 18.86 -11.93 17.21
N PHE A 62 19.39 -11.17 18.15
CA PHE A 62 20.72 -11.34 18.72
C PHE A 62 20.63 -11.56 20.22
N ASP A 63 21.18 -12.65 20.72
CA ASP A 63 21.31 -12.88 22.16
C ASP A 63 22.68 -12.41 22.65
N GLN A 64 22.69 -11.42 23.54
CA GLN A 64 23.91 -10.94 24.19
C GLN A 64 23.91 -11.30 25.67
N PRO A 65 24.78 -12.23 26.11
CA PRO A 65 25.00 -12.48 27.53
C PRO A 65 25.88 -11.36 28.12
N VAL A 66 25.47 -10.81 29.26
CA VAL A 66 26.22 -9.81 30.02
C VAL A 66 26.45 -10.35 31.43
N THR A 67 27.72 -10.45 31.83
CA THR A 67 28.10 -10.88 33.17
C THR A 67 28.31 -9.66 34.06
N ILE A 68 27.43 -9.45 35.03
CA ILE A 68 27.56 -8.38 36.01
C ILE A 68 28.34 -8.93 37.21
N GLN A 69 29.59 -8.50 37.34
CA GLN A 69 30.47 -8.87 38.45
C GLN A 69 30.28 -7.87 39.59
N ARG A 70 29.74 -8.33 40.72
CA ARG A 70 29.59 -7.51 41.92
C ARG A 70 30.85 -7.65 42.77
N THR A 71 31.81 -6.74 42.61
CA THR A 71 33.01 -6.67 43.45
C THR A 71 32.82 -5.73 44.63
N THR A 72 33.28 -6.15 45.80
CA THR A 72 33.36 -5.33 47.02
C THR A 72 34.74 -4.67 47.18
N GLY A 73 35.65 -4.86 46.20
CA GLY A 73 37.01 -4.33 46.21
C GLY A 73 38.00 -5.12 47.07
N SER A 74 37.57 -6.21 47.72
CA SER A 74 38.42 -7.09 48.54
C SER A 74 38.23 -8.54 48.11
N ALA A 75 39.31 -9.19 47.64
CA ALA A 75 39.28 -10.55 47.12
C ALA A 75 38.75 -11.59 48.13
N PHE A 76 39.00 -11.37 49.42
CA PHE A 76 38.52 -12.28 50.47
C PHE A 76 37.00 -12.14 50.70
N ARG A 77 36.46 -10.90 50.66
CA ARG A 77 35.01 -10.71 50.73
C ARG A 77 34.32 -11.20 49.47
N ASP A 78 34.89 -10.93 48.30
CA ASP A 78 34.31 -11.39 47.04
C ASP A 78 34.28 -12.93 46.94
N PHE A 79 35.16 -13.66 47.62
CA PHE A 79 35.08 -15.13 47.69
C PHE A 79 33.86 -15.64 48.47
N PHE A 80 33.45 -14.95 49.55
CA PHE A 80 32.34 -15.39 50.41
C PHE A 80 30.99 -14.71 50.09
N VAL A 81 30.99 -13.50 49.52
CA VAL A 81 29.79 -12.71 49.21
C VAL A 81 29.73 -12.20 47.76
N GLY A 82 30.76 -12.44 46.96
CA GLY A 82 30.74 -12.08 45.54
C GLY A 82 29.70 -12.91 44.80
N GLN A 83 28.69 -12.24 44.28
CA GLN A 83 27.69 -12.85 43.42
C GLN A 83 27.97 -12.43 41.98
N THR A 84 28.18 -13.42 41.11
CA THR A 84 28.19 -13.23 39.66
C THR A 84 26.76 -13.39 39.16
N VAL A 85 26.20 -12.32 38.61
CA VAL A 85 24.87 -12.37 38.00
C VAL A 85 25.03 -12.41 36.48
N GLU A 86 24.62 -13.50 35.86
CA GLU A 86 24.51 -13.60 34.40
C GLU A 86 23.16 -13.03 33.97
N ALA A 87 23.18 -11.90 33.28
CA ALA A 87 22.01 -11.34 32.62
C ALA A 87 22.05 -11.73 31.13
N ARG A 88 20.89 -12.04 30.55
CA ARG A 88 20.73 -12.26 29.11
C ARG A 88 19.78 -11.20 28.57
N GLY A 89 20.22 -10.50 27.53
CA GLY A 89 19.37 -9.59 26.78
C GLY A 89 19.24 -10.08 25.34
N THR A 90 18.02 -10.26 24.87
CA THR A 90 17.74 -10.53 23.46
C THR A 90 17.46 -9.20 22.77
N MET A 91 18.15 -8.91 21.67
CA MET A 91 18.00 -7.69 20.88
C MET A 91 17.35 -8.05 19.55
N GLU A 92 16.26 -7.38 19.22
CA GLU A 92 15.62 -7.48 17.91
C GLU A 92 15.99 -6.25 17.09
N ALA A 93 16.61 -6.47 15.93
CA ALA A 93 16.93 -5.45 14.94
C ALA A 93 16.07 -5.64 13.70
N ASN A 94 15.21 -4.66 13.42
CA ASN A 94 14.37 -4.64 12.24
C ASN A 94 15.03 -3.81 11.15
N LEU A 95 15.25 -4.42 9.99
CA LEU A 95 15.71 -3.74 8.78
C LEU A 95 14.57 -3.65 7.79
N GLY A 96 14.51 -2.53 7.10
CA GLY A 96 13.53 -2.34 6.05
C GLY A 96 13.82 -1.11 5.23
N ILE A 97 12.84 -0.73 4.46
CA ILE A 97 13.01 0.25 3.40
C ILE A 97 12.04 1.38 3.70
N ASP A 98 12.61 2.58 3.80
CA ASP A 98 11.83 3.79 3.94
C ASP A 98 11.26 4.20 2.57
N LEU A 99 9.96 3.96 2.38
CA LEU A 99 9.26 4.27 1.13
C LEU A 99 9.08 5.78 0.94
N ALA A 100 9.22 6.59 2.00
CA ALA A 100 9.20 8.05 1.90
C ALA A 100 10.35 8.59 1.04
N ARG A 101 11.45 7.83 0.94
CA ARG A 101 12.65 8.19 0.18
C ARG A 101 12.56 7.84 -1.31
N LEU A 102 11.51 7.15 -1.75
CA LEU A 102 11.28 6.86 -3.17
C LEU A 102 11.06 8.16 -3.93
N GLN A 103 11.65 8.27 -5.11
CA GLN A 103 11.45 9.40 -6.03
C GLN A 103 10.62 8.98 -7.25
N ALA A 104 10.11 9.96 -8.00
CA ALA A 104 9.33 9.67 -9.21
C ALA A 104 10.16 8.87 -10.24
N ASP A 105 11.46 9.14 -10.30
CA ASP A 105 12.41 8.46 -11.19
C ASP A 105 12.64 6.99 -10.82
N ASP A 106 12.25 6.57 -9.61
CA ASP A 106 12.32 5.18 -9.19
C ASP A 106 11.11 4.35 -9.66
N VAL A 107 10.06 5.00 -10.20
CA VAL A 107 8.83 4.34 -10.66
C VAL A 107 8.73 4.43 -12.18
N THR A 108 8.95 3.29 -12.85
CA THR A 108 8.78 3.17 -14.30
C THR A 108 7.44 2.49 -14.61
N LEU A 109 6.62 3.16 -15.41
CA LEU A 109 5.35 2.64 -15.90
C LEU A 109 5.49 2.13 -17.33
N SER A 110 5.12 0.87 -17.55
CA SER A 110 4.90 0.28 -18.87
C SER A 110 3.40 0.01 -19.08
N ALA A 111 3.00 -0.33 -20.30
CA ALA A 111 1.60 -0.62 -20.63
C ALA A 111 1.00 -1.79 -19.83
N THR A 112 1.85 -2.70 -19.34
CA THR A 112 1.43 -3.94 -18.65
C THR A 112 2.13 -4.18 -17.32
N GLU A 113 3.12 -3.36 -16.96
CA GLU A 113 3.98 -3.60 -15.80
C GLU A 113 4.34 -2.29 -15.11
N ILE A 114 4.47 -2.36 -13.79
CA ILE A 114 4.96 -1.27 -12.95
C ILE A 114 6.26 -1.76 -12.32
N THR A 115 7.36 -1.11 -12.64
CA THR A 115 8.67 -1.43 -12.06
C THR A 115 9.03 -0.34 -11.06
N VAL A 116 9.26 -0.73 -9.80
CA VAL A 116 9.68 0.18 -8.73
C VAL A 116 11.09 -0.20 -8.28
N ARG A 117 12.04 0.71 -8.40
CA ARG A 117 13.40 0.55 -7.89
C ARG A 117 13.40 0.87 -6.39
N ILE A 118 13.57 -0.16 -5.58
CA ILE A 118 13.54 -0.01 -4.12
C ILE A 118 14.97 0.26 -3.61
N PRO A 119 15.19 1.27 -2.75
CA PRO A 119 16.51 1.57 -2.18
C PRO A 119 16.98 0.48 -1.21
N ALA A 120 18.27 0.49 -0.90
CA ALA A 120 18.87 -0.47 0.04
C ALA A 120 18.20 -0.38 1.42
N PRO A 121 17.98 -1.53 2.10
CA PRO A 121 17.37 -1.55 3.43
C PRO A 121 18.27 -0.86 4.46
N THR A 122 17.64 -0.10 5.34
CA THR A 122 18.25 0.59 6.48
C THR A 122 17.72 0.04 7.79
N LEU A 123 18.49 0.22 8.86
CA LEU A 123 18.04 -0.09 10.21
C LEU A 123 16.83 0.78 10.57
N PHE A 124 15.72 0.14 10.90
CA PHE A 124 14.49 0.82 11.33
C PHE A 124 14.50 1.08 12.83
N ASN A 125 14.70 -0.01 13.58
CA ASN A 125 14.58 -0.01 15.02
C ASN A 125 15.41 -1.17 15.60
N THR A 126 15.98 -0.94 16.77
CA THR A 126 16.55 -1.95 17.64
C THR A 126 15.84 -1.90 18.99
N ARG A 127 15.23 -3.01 19.40
CA ARG A 127 14.59 -3.11 20.71
C ARG A 127 15.17 -4.25 21.53
N LEU A 128 15.33 -4.01 22.82
CA LEU A 128 15.57 -5.07 23.79
C LEU A 128 14.25 -5.82 23.99
N VAL A 129 14.29 -7.11 23.71
CA VAL A 129 13.20 -8.05 23.96
C VAL A 129 13.59 -8.81 25.22
N GLY A 130 12.88 -8.52 26.32
CA GLY A 130 13.00 -9.31 27.54
C GLY A 130 12.22 -10.62 27.42
N PRO A 131 12.56 -11.64 28.22
CA PRO A 131 11.63 -12.73 28.51
C PRO A 131 10.33 -12.23 29.16
#